data_AF-A0A1Q8SYY5-F1
#
_entry.id   AF-A0A1Q8SYY5-F1
#
_cell.length_a   1.000
_cell.length_b   1.000
_cell.length_c   1.000
_cell.angle_alpha   90.00
_cell.angle_beta   90.00
_cell.angle_gamma   90.00
#
_symmetry.space_group_name_H-M   'P 1'
#
loop_
_entity.id
_entity.type
_entity.pdbx_description
1 polymer ?
#
loop_
_entity_poly.entity_id
_entity_poly.type
_entity_poly.pdbx_seq_one_letter_code
_entity_poly.pdbx_strand_id
1 'polypeptide(L)'
;MKLILEPTRSRHAVTYTADGDTVTATVNGVVEVFDFSGSEDGDYRIEPPESGDLPIATVSRASRIDGVLTVYATHHFGAPPVRALIGTGDEAVLEPEAEYAERLAAYEAGKQVREVEL
;
A
#
# COMPACT_ATOMS: atom_id res chain seq x y z
N MET A 1 -6.54 8.49 13.53
CA MET A 1 -5.35 8.46 12.65
C MET A 1 -5.77 8.48 11.19
N LYS A 2 -4.94 9.01 10.31
CA LYS A 2 -5.08 8.94 8.85
C LYS A 2 -3.92 8.16 8.25
N LEU A 3 -4.17 7.30 7.27
CA LEU A 3 -3.12 6.67 6.49
C LEU A 3 -3.16 7.20 5.05
N ILE A 4 -2.08 7.81 4.60
CA ILE A 4 -1.86 8.26 3.23
C ILE A 4 -0.99 7.23 2.51
N LEU A 5 -1.55 6.62 1.48
CA LEU A 5 -0.86 5.67 0.62
C LEU A 5 -0.19 6.40 -0.55
N GLU A 6 1.13 6.35 -0.59
CA GLU A 6 1.97 6.90 -1.65
C GLU A 6 2.32 5.79 -2.67
N PRO A 7 2.00 5.97 -3.96
CA PRO A 7 2.13 4.91 -4.95
C PRO A 7 3.60 4.65 -5.31
N THR A 8 4.00 3.37 -5.30
CA THR A 8 5.33 2.91 -5.69
C THR A 8 5.22 1.68 -6.58
N ARG A 9 5.95 1.64 -7.69
CA ARG A 9 5.95 0.48 -8.58
C ARG A 9 6.76 -0.64 -7.97
N SER A 10 6.10 -1.75 -7.64
CA SER A 10 6.74 -2.89 -7.00
C SER A 10 5.91 -4.16 -7.21
N ARG A 11 6.55 -5.32 -7.11
CA ARG A 11 5.89 -6.63 -7.12
C ARG A 11 5.48 -7.11 -5.72
N HIS A 12 5.93 -6.41 -4.67
CA HIS A 12 5.65 -6.80 -3.30
C HIS A 12 4.22 -6.41 -2.93
N ALA A 13 3.46 -7.35 -2.36
CA ALA A 13 2.17 -7.05 -1.76
C ALA A 13 2.40 -6.51 -0.34
N VAL A 14 1.75 -5.40 -0.02
CA VAL A 14 1.78 -4.78 1.31
C VAL A 14 0.36 -4.57 1.78
N THR A 15 0.09 -4.98 3.01
CA THR A 15 -1.18 -4.69 3.70
C THR A 15 -0.92 -3.94 4.97
N TYR A 16 -1.86 -3.07 5.35
CA TYR A 16 -1.79 -2.27 6.56
C TYR A 16 -3.00 -2.53 7.45
N THR A 17 -2.76 -2.57 8.75
CA THR A 17 -3.81 -2.52 9.79
C THR A 17 -3.44 -1.46 10.81
N ALA A 18 -4.45 -0.96 11.52
CA ALA A 18 -4.30 0.05 12.54
C ALA A 18 -4.95 -0.39 13.85
N ASP A 19 -4.32 -0.02 14.97
CA ASP A 19 -4.94 -0.06 16.30
C ASP A 19 -4.54 1.21 17.06
N GLY A 20 -5.48 2.15 17.21
CA GLY A 20 -5.21 3.47 17.74
C GLY A 20 -4.15 4.23 16.94
N ASP A 21 -3.00 4.49 17.59
CA ASP A 21 -1.84 5.17 17.02
C ASP A 21 -0.73 4.19 16.61
N THR A 22 -1.05 2.91 16.47
CA THR A 22 -0.13 1.86 16.00
C THR A 22 -0.51 1.43 14.60
N VAL A 23 0.45 1.41 13.68
CA VAL A 23 0.31 0.89 12.31
C VAL A 23 1.11 -0.40 12.19
N THR A 24 0.46 -1.45 11.68
CA THR A 24 1.13 -2.71 11.34
C THR A 24 1.18 -2.86 9.83
N ALA A 25 2.38 -2.98 9.28
CA ALA A 25 2.61 -3.29 7.88
C ALA A 25 2.98 -4.77 7.73
N THR A 26 2.36 -5.46 6.77
CA THR A 26 2.73 -6.84 6.42
C THR A 26 3.19 -6.88 4.97
N VAL A 27 4.42 -7.33 4.75
CA VAL A 27 5.02 -7.50 3.42
C VAL A 27 5.41 -8.95 3.23
N ASN A 28 4.78 -9.64 2.28
CA ASN A 28 5.09 -11.05 2.00
C ASN A 28 5.12 -11.96 3.25
N GLY A 29 4.30 -11.66 4.27
CA GLY A 29 4.25 -12.40 5.54
C GLY A 29 5.22 -11.94 6.63
N VAL A 30 6.13 -11.00 6.34
CA VAL A 30 6.95 -10.33 7.35
C VAL A 30 6.17 -9.13 7.90
N VAL A 31 6.16 -8.98 9.22
CA VAL A 31 5.40 -7.95 9.93
C VAL A 31 6.34 -6.91 10.51
N GLU A 32 5.97 -5.64 10.34
CA GLU A 32 6.61 -4.49 10.97
C GLU A 32 5.55 -3.66 11.67
N VAL A 33 5.87 -3.19 12.88
CA VAL A 33 4.96 -2.42 13.73
C VAL A 33 5.56 -1.06 13.99
N PHE A 34 4.79 -0.02 13.72
CA PHE A 34 5.11 1.38 13.97
C PHE A 34 4.19 1.90 15.07
N ASP A 35 4.74 2.16 16.25
CA ASP A 35 4.01 2.68 17.40
C ASP A 35 4.26 4.19 17.54
N PHE A 36 3.19 4.98 17.40
CA PHE A 36 3.21 6.43 17.55
C PHE A 36 2.49 6.91 18.82
N SER A 37 2.08 6.01 19.72
CA SER A 37 1.29 6.35 20.91
C SER A 37 1.97 7.36 21.84
N GLY A 38 3.32 7.37 21.86
CA GLY A 38 4.12 8.32 22.63
C GLY A 38 4.61 9.55 21.84
N SER A 39 4.17 9.73 20.59
CA SER A 39 4.60 10.86 19.77
C SER A 39 3.90 12.16 20.17
N GLU A 40 4.69 13.23 20.29
CA GLU A 40 4.18 14.60 20.44
C GLU A 40 3.69 15.14 19.08
N ASP A 41 3.19 16.38 19.06
CA ASP A 41 2.92 17.07 17.80
C ASP A 41 4.25 17.36 17.07
N GLY A 42 4.30 17.09 15.76
CA GLY A 42 5.49 17.28 14.93
C GLY A 42 5.54 16.37 13.71
N ASP A 43 6.60 16.56 12.91
CA ASP A 43 6.89 15.75 11.72
C ASP A 43 8.02 14.77 12.00
N TYR A 44 7.79 13.51 11.66
CA TYR A 44 8.69 12.38 11.89
C TYR A 44 9.08 11.75 10.56
N ARG A 45 10.39 11.65 10.29
CA ARG A 45 10.90 10.78 9.24
C ARG A 45 11.14 9.40 9.83
N ILE A 46 10.69 8.38 9.11
CA ILE A 46 10.89 7.00 9.52
C ILE A 46 11.99 6.42 8.66
N GLU A 47 13.06 6.00 9.31
CA GLU A 47 14.13 5.26 8.66
C GLU A 47 13.73 3.79 8.59
N PRO A 48 14.05 3.10 7.48
CA PRO A 48 13.83 1.67 7.40
C PRO A 48 14.63 0.95 8.49
N PRO A 49 14.09 -0.15 9.07
CA PRO A 49 14.74 -0.85 10.16
C PRO A 49 16.10 -1.41 9.72
N GLU A 50 17.11 -1.26 10.58
CA GLU A 50 18.48 -1.76 10.34
C GLU A 50 18.53 -3.28 10.15
N SER A 51 17.54 -4.02 10.67
CA SER A 51 17.48 -5.48 10.62
C SER A 51 17.31 -6.03 9.21
N GLY A 52 16.90 -5.20 8.23
CA GLY A 52 16.78 -5.60 6.83
C GLY A 52 15.74 -6.71 6.57
N ASP A 53 14.89 -7.02 7.57
CA ASP A 53 13.92 -8.12 7.49
C ASP A 53 12.84 -7.85 6.43
N LEU A 54 12.58 -6.57 6.16
CA LEU A 54 11.69 -6.17 5.09
C LEU A 54 12.46 -5.87 3.81
N PRO A 55 11.97 -6.38 2.67
CA PRO A 55 12.62 -6.13 1.38
C PRO A 55 12.44 -4.67 0.90
N ILE A 56 11.65 -3.87 1.60
CA ILE A 56 11.17 -2.53 1.22
C ILE A 56 10.87 -1.68 2.46
N ALA A 57 10.93 -0.35 2.34
CA ALA A 57 10.38 0.55 3.35
C ALA A 57 8.86 0.65 3.21
N THR A 58 8.12 0.43 4.30
CA THR A 58 6.64 0.40 4.28
C THR A 58 6.01 1.71 4.75
N VAL A 59 6.67 2.43 5.65
CA VAL A 59 6.27 3.76 6.13
C VAL A 59 7.45 4.71 5.96
N SER A 60 7.19 5.91 5.43
CA SER A 60 8.24 6.89 5.08
C SER A 60 8.28 8.07 6.06
N ARG A 61 7.12 8.51 6.53
CA ARG A 61 6.98 9.60 7.49
C ARG A 61 5.66 9.51 8.25
N ALA A 62 5.61 10.16 9.40
CA ALA A 62 4.39 10.45 10.13
C ALA A 62 4.36 11.93 10.53
N SER A 63 3.18 12.48 10.73
CA SER A 63 2.97 13.85 11.19
C SER A 63 1.83 13.85 12.19
N ARG A 64 2.01 14.51 13.33
CA ARG A 64 0.95 14.73 14.31
C ARG A 64 0.73 16.23 14.46
N ILE A 65 -0.49 16.67 14.19
CA ILE A 65 -0.87 18.09 14.25
C ILE A 65 -2.20 18.16 15.00
N ASP A 66 -2.25 18.96 16.07
CA ASP A 66 -3.43 19.13 16.91
C ASP A 66 -3.97 17.77 17.42
N GLY A 67 -3.06 16.86 17.78
CA GLY A 67 -3.38 15.50 18.22
C GLY A 67 -3.80 14.53 17.11
N VAL A 68 -3.89 14.96 15.84
CA VAL A 68 -4.27 14.10 14.71
C VAL A 68 -3.03 13.51 14.05
N LEU A 69 -2.83 12.20 14.21
CA LEU A 69 -1.77 11.44 13.55
C LEU A 69 -2.12 11.17 12.07
N THR A 70 -1.20 11.52 11.17
CA THR A 70 -1.20 11.20 9.75
C THR A 70 0.05 10.41 9.41
N VAL A 71 -0.09 9.19 8.93
CA VAL A 71 1.01 8.29 8.54
C VAL A 71 1.07 8.22 7.02
N TYR A 72 2.28 8.26 6.44
CA TYR A 72 2.51 8.12 5.01
C TYR A 72 3.21 6.80 4.73
N ALA A 73 2.54 5.94 3.99
CA ALA A 73 2.96 4.57 3.75
C ALA A 73 2.97 4.24 2.25
N THR A 74 3.74 3.23 1.86
CA THR A 74 3.91 2.87 0.46
C THR A 74 2.79 1.94 -0.02
N HIS A 75 2.10 2.34 -1.08
CA HIS A 75 1.21 1.43 -1.79
C HIS A 75 1.88 0.91 -3.04
N HIS A 76 1.96 -0.41 -3.12
CA HIS A 76 2.60 -1.09 -4.22
C HIS A 76 1.60 -1.48 -5.30
N PHE A 77 1.87 -1.02 -6.53
CA PHE A 77 1.11 -1.40 -7.70
C PHE A 77 2.02 -2.08 -8.74
N GLY A 78 1.45 -3.08 -9.40
CA GLY A 78 2.16 -3.97 -10.31
C GLY A 78 2.31 -3.42 -11.73
N ALA A 79 2.49 -4.33 -12.69
CA ALA A 79 2.43 -3.98 -14.11
C ALA A 79 1.00 -3.60 -14.53
N PRO A 80 0.83 -2.75 -15.57
CA PRO A 80 -0.48 -2.50 -16.14
C PRO A 80 -1.13 -3.82 -16.57
N PRO A 81 -2.44 -3.99 -16.34
CA PRO A 81 -3.13 -5.19 -16.76
C PRO A 81 -3.14 -5.27 -18.29
N VAL A 82 -2.93 -6.49 -18.79
CA VAL A 82 -3.18 -6.85 -20.19
C VAL A 82 -4.46 -7.65 -20.23
N ARG A 83 -5.29 -7.42 -21.25
CA ARG A 83 -6.51 -8.20 -21.48
C ARG A 83 -6.13 -9.64 -21.78
N ALA A 84 -6.64 -10.58 -20.98
CA ALA A 84 -6.22 -11.97 -21.06
C ALA A 84 -7.00 -12.75 -22.12
N LEU A 85 -6.39 -13.82 -22.65
CA LEU A 85 -7.13 -14.92 -23.27
C LEU A 85 -7.51 -15.90 -22.16
N ILE A 86 -8.79 -16.22 -22.06
CA ILE A 86 -9.35 -17.17 -21.10
C ILE A 86 -9.65 -18.47 -21.84
N GLY A 87 -9.19 -19.59 -21.30
CA GLY A 87 -9.30 -20.92 -21.91
C GLY A 87 -8.02 -21.35 -22.64
N THR A 88 -8.10 -22.46 -23.35
CA THR A 88 -6.96 -23.06 -24.07
C THR A 88 -7.38 -23.51 -25.48
N GLY A 89 -6.43 -23.50 -26.41
CA GLY A 89 -6.67 -23.94 -27.79
C GLY A 89 -7.65 -23.03 -28.54
N ASP A 90 -8.42 -23.63 -29.45
CA ASP A 90 -9.32 -22.92 -30.36
C ASP A 90 -10.56 -22.31 -29.66
N GLU A 91 -10.82 -22.70 -28.41
CA GLU A 91 -11.91 -22.16 -27.58
C GLU A 91 -11.48 -20.96 -26.72
N ALA A 92 -10.21 -20.54 -26.82
CA ALA A 92 -9.72 -19.39 -26.07
C ALA A 92 -10.44 -18.12 -26.51
N VAL A 93 -11.12 -17.46 -25.57
CA VAL A 93 -11.83 -16.19 -25.81
C VAL A 93 -11.13 -15.07 -25.08
N LEU A 94 -11.22 -13.85 -25.61
CA LEU A 94 -10.75 -12.68 -24.88
C LEU A 94 -11.62 -12.47 -23.64
N GLU A 95 -10.96 -12.18 -22.51
CA GLU A 95 -11.58 -11.73 -21.27
C GLU A 95 -12.66 -10.68 -21.55
N PRO A 96 -13.82 -10.73 -20.88
CA PRO A 96 -14.85 -9.72 -21.03
C PRO A 96 -14.31 -8.29 -20.82
N GLU A 97 -14.77 -7.34 -21.64
CA GLU A 97 -14.28 -5.97 -21.58
C GLU A 97 -14.53 -5.31 -20.21
N ALA A 98 -15.65 -5.64 -19.56
CA ALA A 98 -15.98 -5.13 -18.24
C ALA A 98 -14.95 -5.57 -17.17
N GLU A 99 -14.52 -6.84 -17.19
CA GLU A 99 -13.52 -7.37 -16.26
C GLU A 99 -12.14 -6.72 -16.49
N TYR A 100 -11.75 -6.56 -17.76
CA TYR A 100 -10.53 -5.84 -18.10
C TYR A 100 -10.57 -4.37 -17.64
N ALA A 101 -11.69 -3.68 -17.88
CA ALA A 101 -11.89 -2.29 -17.49
C ALA A 101 -11.83 -2.10 -15.96
N GLU A 102 -12.36 -3.05 -15.19
CA GLU A 102 -12.28 -3.03 -13.73
C GLU A 102 -10.83 -3.14 -13.24
N ARG A 103 -10.06 -4.09 -13.78
CA ARG A 103 -8.63 -4.25 -13.45
C ARG A 103 -7.82 -3.02 -13.86
N LEU A 104 -8.12 -2.43 -15.02
CA LEU A 104 -7.47 -1.20 -15.48
C LEU A 104 -7.80 -0.02 -14.57
N ALA A 105 -9.07 0.14 -14.16
CA ALA A 105 -9.46 1.18 -13.22
C ALA A 105 -8.78 1.02 -11.86
N ALA A 106 -8.69 -0.21 -11.33
CA ALA A 106 -7.95 -0.50 -10.10
C ALA A 106 -6.46 -0.18 -10.23
N TYR A 107 -5.84 -0.50 -11.37
CA TYR A 107 -4.45 -0.12 -11.68
C TYR A 107 -4.26 1.39 -11.71
N GLU A 108 -5.15 2.14 -12.39
CA GLU A 108 -5.11 3.60 -12.46
C GLU A 108 -5.29 4.25 -11.08
N ALA A 109 -6.23 3.75 -10.26
CA ALA A 109 -6.42 4.18 -8.88
C ALA A 109 -5.19 3.86 -8.00
N GLY A 110 -4.53 2.73 -8.25
CA GLY A 110 -3.29 2.33 -7.60
C GLY A 110 -2.12 3.28 -7.83
N LYS A 111 -2.14 4.08 -8.90
CA LYS A 111 -1.10 5.08 -9.21
C LYS A 111 -1.30 6.42 -8.51
N GLN A 112 -2.41 6.61 -7.80
CA GLN A 112 -2.72 7.87 -7.13
C GLN A 112 -2.35 7.80 -5.65
N VAL A 113 -1.94 8.95 -5.11
CA VAL A 113 -1.90 9.15 -3.66
C VAL A 113 -3.32 9.12 -3.13
N ARG A 114 -3.58 8.37 -2.06
CA ARG A 114 -4.93 8.28 -1.48
C ARG A 114 -4.91 8.14 0.03
N GLU A 115 -5.91 8.74 0.67
CA GLU A 115 -6.22 8.49 2.08
C GLU A 115 -7.02 7.19 2.19
N VAL A 116 -6.71 6.38 3.20
CA VAL A 116 -7.49 5.19 3.54
C VAL A 116 -7.88 5.23 5.01
N GLU A 117 -9.10 4.81 5.28
CA GLU A 117 -9.58 4.53 6.64
C GLU A 117 -9.16 3.09 6.99
N LEU A 118 -8.50 2.93 8.14
CA LEU A 118 -8.06 1.64 8.68
C LEU A 118 -8.81 1.32 9.98
#